data_AF-M8CQL3-F1
#
_entry.id   AF-M8CQL3-F1
#
_cell.length_a   1.000
_cell.length_b   1.000
_cell.length_c   1.000
_cell.angle_alpha   90.00
_cell.angle_beta   90.00
_cell.angle_gamma   90.00
#
_symmetry.space_group_name_H-M   'P 1'
#
loop_
_entity.id
_entity.type
_entity.pdbx_description
1 polymer ?
#
loop_
_entity_poly.entity_id
_entity_poly.type
_entity_poly.pdbx_seq_one_letter_code
_entity_poly.pdbx_strand_id
1 'polypeptide(L)'
;MAPAGKWASGGAAALARPVHGFHIKKDDDPSARVNDNRGPSLVRIEFRRWRRLTVFLHATVSQVLFRRREGSASPVAYGVVFTDPMGVQHRVYLRGVGRSEVILAAGTLGSPQLLMLSGVGPRAHLEKHGVRAVVDRPMVGQGVADNPMNSVFVPSPVPVALSLVQVVGVTRFGSFIEGVSGSPLGIPLHSRRRAHSFGMFSPMTGQLGTLPPRERTAEAMRRAAEVMRGLDRRAFRGGFILEKILGPLSTGHVELRSTDPHANPAVTFNYFRDPRDVERCVRGIQTIERVVRSRAFSRFTYANATAMDVAFDRAALAKFLNLLPRHPRDTRPLQQYCRDTVMTIWHYHGGCHVGPVVDPDYRVIGVAGLRVVDSSTFKYSPGTNPQATVMMLGSHAYDLGVEAATMTRDGDCVFVADDRSLSDPRSSVVLFM
;
A
#
# COMPACT_ATOMS: atom_id res chain seq x y z
N MET A 1 36.08 -7.94 -48.53
CA MET A 1 35.47 -6.67 -48.96
C MET A 1 34.13 -6.53 -48.26
N ALA A 2 34.03 -5.56 -47.35
CA ALA A 2 32.75 -5.01 -46.87
C ALA A 2 32.21 -3.98 -47.91
N PRO A 3 30.99 -3.43 -47.76
CA PRO A 3 30.81 -2.37 -46.78
C PRO A 3 29.51 -2.43 -45.93
N ALA A 4 29.53 -1.59 -44.91
CA ALA A 4 28.58 -1.42 -43.82
C ALA A 4 27.32 -0.59 -44.18
N GLY A 5 26.27 -0.70 -43.36
CA GLY A 5 25.06 0.12 -43.44
C GLY A 5 24.09 -0.03 -42.27
N LYS A 6 24.34 0.73 -41.20
CA LYS A 6 23.49 1.20 -40.08
C LYS A 6 22.01 0.73 -40.00
N TRP A 7 21.64 0.18 -38.84
CA TRP A 7 20.33 0.44 -38.21
C TRP A 7 20.56 1.00 -36.81
N ALA A 8 20.00 2.19 -36.60
CA ALA A 8 20.16 3.01 -35.40
C ALA A 8 19.23 2.57 -34.27
N SER A 9 19.73 2.81 -33.06
CA SER A 9 19.03 2.82 -31.78
C SER A 9 18.05 4.00 -31.65
N GLY A 10 16.96 3.78 -30.90
CA GLY A 10 15.97 4.77 -30.42
C GLY A 10 14.62 4.07 -30.22
N GLY A 11 14.01 3.93 -29.04
CA GLY A 11 14.05 4.74 -27.82
C GLY A 11 12.70 5.46 -27.65
N ALA A 12 11.82 4.95 -26.76
CA ALA A 12 10.74 5.65 -26.03
C ALA A 12 9.88 4.58 -25.31
N ALA A 13 9.93 4.34 -24.00
CA ALA A 13 9.80 5.24 -22.85
C ALA A 13 8.53 6.11 -22.90
N ALA A 14 7.40 5.59 -22.39
CA ALA A 14 6.21 6.32 -21.92
C ALA A 14 5.10 5.30 -21.55
N LEU A 15 4.41 5.29 -20.40
CA LEU A 15 4.31 6.16 -19.23
C LEU A 15 3.73 5.28 -18.09
N ALA A 16 4.58 4.63 -17.30
CA ALA A 16 4.27 4.38 -15.90
C ALA A 16 4.77 5.63 -15.16
N ARG A 17 3.92 6.64 -15.00
CA ARG A 17 4.24 7.76 -14.11
C ARG A 17 4.00 7.27 -12.69
N PRO A 18 5.04 7.13 -11.85
CA PRO A 18 4.85 6.94 -10.43
C PRO A 18 4.13 8.17 -9.89
N VAL A 19 3.17 7.95 -9.00
CA VAL A 19 2.69 8.96 -8.06
C VAL A 19 3.94 9.58 -7.44
N HIS A 20 4.08 10.90 -7.57
CA HIS A 20 5.28 11.67 -7.24
C HIS A 20 6.08 11.07 -6.08
N GLY A 21 7.13 10.31 -6.44
CA GLY A 21 8.23 10.04 -5.54
C GLY A 21 8.87 11.37 -5.16
N PHE A 22 9.37 11.45 -3.93
CA PHE A 22 10.18 12.55 -3.45
C PHE A 22 11.27 12.89 -4.49
N HIS A 23 11.09 14.00 -5.21
CA HIS A 23 12.18 14.62 -5.97
C HIS A 23 13.04 15.37 -4.97
N ILE A 24 14.15 14.75 -4.54
CA ILE A 24 15.22 15.51 -3.90
C ILE A 24 15.98 16.18 -5.03
N LYS A 25 15.62 17.43 -5.32
CA LYS A 25 16.44 18.28 -6.18
C LYS A 25 17.79 18.46 -5.50
N LYS A 26 18.84 18.06 -6.22
CA LYS A 26 20.21 18.51 -5.98
C LYS A 26 20.21 19.99 -6.40
N ASP A 27 20.57 20.86 -5.45
CA ASP A 27 20.87 22.28 -5.62
C ASP A 27 19.66 23.22 -5.86
N ASP A 28 19.19 23.87 -4.79
CA ASP A 28 19.27 25.34 -4.59
C ASP A 28 18.40 25.82 -3.39
N ASP A 29 19.04 26.60 -2.51
CA ASP A 29 18.55 27.42 -1.39
C ASP A 29 17.88 26.73 -0.15
N PRO A 30 18.51 26.76 1.05
CA PRO A 30 17.96 26.17 2.28
C PRO A 30 16.88 27.01 3.00
N SER A 31 16.23 27.99 2.36
CA SER A 31 15.36 28.95 3.07
C SER A 31 13.93 29.11 2.55
N ALA A 32 13.16 28.02 2.44
CA ALA A 32 11.70 28.15 2.36
C ALA A 32 11.09 28.38 3.76
N ARG A 33 10.94 29.65 4.14
CA ARG A 33 10.15 30.08 5.32
C ARG A 33 8.68 30.14 4.95
N VAL A 34 7.82 29.45 5.72
CA VAL A 34 6.38 29.73 5.77
C VAL A 34 6.08 30.35 7.13
N ASN A 35 5.59 31.59 7.10
CA ASN A 35 5.15 32.34 8.27
C ASN A 35 3.76 31.84 8.67
N ASP A 36 3.64 31.21 9.85
CA ASP A 36 2.40 31.17 10.62
C ASP A 36 2.72 31.31 12.11
N ASN A 37 1.96 32.18 12.78
CA ASN A 37 2.26 32.81 14.07
C ASN A 37 2.07 31.91 15.31
N ARG A 38 2.04 30.58 15.16
CA ARG A 38 2.06 29.61 16.27
C ARG A 38 2.82 28.36 15.82
N GLY A 39 4.02 28.18 16.38
CA GLY A 39 5.08 27.34 15.82
C GLY A 39 4.72 25.88 15.50
N PRO A 40 5.23 25.31 14.39
CA PRO A 40 5.15 23.89 14.10
C PRO A 40 6.38 23.15 14.65
N SER A 41 6.19 22.21 15.58
CA SER A 41 7.17 21.15 15.85
C SER A 41 7.13 20.14 14.70
N LEU A 42 7.75 20.51 13.58
CA LEU A 42 8.10 19.58 12.50
C LEU A 42 9.21 18.65 13.00
N VAL A 43 9.02 17.33 12.85
CA VAL A 43 10.13 16.38 12.84
C VAL A 43 10.97 16.69 11.60
N ARG A 44 11.94 17.57 11.77
CA ARG A 44 12.95 17.86 10.76
C ARG A 44 13.83 16.63 10.69
N ILE A 45 13.62 15.78 9.69
CA ILE A 45 14.61 14.75 9.32
C ILE A 45 15.81 15.50 8.77
N GLU A 46 16.69 15.93 9.66
CA GLU A 46 18.00 16.41 9.29
C GLU A 46 18.79 15.22 8.73
N PHE A 47 18.76 15.04 7.41
CA PHE A 47 19.67 14.15 6.69
C PHE A 47 21.11 14.71 6.75
N ARG A 48 21.68 14.82 7.96
CA ARG A 48 22.97 15.46 8.22
C ARG A 48 24.17 14.62 7.77
N ARG A 49 23.99 13.37 7.32
CA ARG A 49 25.08 12.49 6.87
C ARG A 49 24.68 11.52 5.73
N TRP A 50 24.45 12.05 4.53
CA TRP A 50 24.24 11.25 3.30
C TRP A 50 25.37 10.26 2.98
N ARG A 51 26.60 10.50 3.46
CA ARG A 51 27.76 9.63 3.22
C ARG A 51 27.68 8.23 3.86
N ARG A 52 26.64 7.97 4.65
CA ARG A 52 26.48 6.75 5.44
C ARG A 52 25.16 6.02 5.14
N LEU A 53 24.52 6.30 4.01
CA LEU A 53 23.31 5.62 3.61
C LEU A 53 23.50 5.05 2.20
N THR A 54 23.48 3.73 2.07
CA THR A 54 23.40 3.08 0.76
C THR A 54 21.95 2.70 0.48
N VAL A 55 21.45 3.11 -0.68
CA VAL A 55 20.09 2.80 -1.14
C VAL A 55 20.19 2.01 -2.44
N PHE A 56 19.57 0.84 -2.46
CA PHE A 56 19.37 0.04 -3.67
C PHE A 56 17.92 0.16 -4.11
N LEU A 57 17.69 0.75 -5.27
CA LEU A 57 16.36 0.83 -5.88
C LEU A 57 16.17 -0.33 -6.86
N HIS A 58 14.91 -0.73 -7.07
CA HIS A 58 14.56 -1.83 -7.97
C HIS A 58 15.27 -3.14 -7.62
N ALA A 59 15.56 -3.32 -6.33
CA ALA A 59 16.23 -4.49 -5.77
C ALA A 59 15.21 -5.31 -4.98
N THR A 60 14.93 -6.53 -5.41
CA THR A 60 13.96 -7.41 -4.73
C THR A 60 14.69 -8.29 -3.73
N VAL A 61 14.42 -8.12 -2.43
CA VAL A 61 14.96 -9.02 -1.40
C VAL A 61 14.21 -10.34 -1.47
N SER A 62 14.96 -11.43 -1.64
CA SER A 62 14.43 -12.78 -1.79
C SER A 62 14.52 -13.60 -0.51
N GLN A 63 15.49 -13.28 0.36
CA GLN A 63 15.78 -14.11 1.54
C GLN A 63 16.55 -13.34 2.61
N VAL A 64 16.22 -13.60 3.87
CA VAL A 64 17.05 -13.30 5.05
C VAL A 64 17.94 -14.50 5.36
N LEU A 65 19.23 -14.24 5.59
CA LEU A 65 20.22 -15.26 5.88
C LEU A 65 20.35 -15.48 7.38
N PHE A 66 20.33 -16.76 7.79
CA PHE A 66 20.40 -17.18 9.18
C PHE A 66 21.60 -18.09 9.45
N ARG A 67 22.27 -17.88 10.59
CA ARG A 67 23.28 -18.79 11.11
C ARG A 67 22.88 -19.27 12.50
N ARG A 68 23.18 -20.52 12.83
CA ARG A 68 23.07 -21.03 14.20
C ARG A 68 24.45 -21.02 14.82
N ARG A 69 24.59 -20.42 16.01
CA ARG A 69 25.77 -20.59 16.85
C ARG A 69 25.59 -21.85 17.68
N GLU A 70 26.66 -22.61 17.84
CA GLU A 70 26.68 -23.78 18.71
C GLU A 70 26.30 -23.35 20.14
N GLY A 71 25.36 -24.07 20.77
CA GLY A 71 24.80 -23.71 22.08
C GLY A 71 23.74 -22.59 22.09
N SER A 72 23.45 -21.92 20.96
CA SER A 72 22.37 -20.92 20.89
C SER A 72 21.03 -21.56 20.54
N ALA A 73 20.01 -21.30 21.37
CA ALA A 73 18.64 -21.75 21.12
C ALA A 73 18.04 -21.12 19.83
N SER A 74 18.40 -19.87 19.53
CA SER A 74 17.84 -19.11 18.41
C SER A 74 18.86 -18.90 17.27
N PRO A 75 18.44 -19.04 16.00
CA PRO A 75 19.22 -18.57 14.86
C PRO A 75 19.40 -17.05 14.89
N VAL A 76 20.48 -16.57 14.30
CA VAL A 76 20.84 -15.16 14.20
C VAL A 76 20.75 -14.74 12.74
N ALA A 77 19.96 -13.71 12.44
CA ALA A 77 19.96 -13.05 11.14
C ALA A 77 21.31 -12.35 10.95
N TYR A 78 21.97 -12.59 9.82
CA TYR A 78 23.31 -12.04 9.56
C TYR A 78 23.46 -11.44 8.17
N GLY A 79 22.41 -11.43 7.35
CA GLY A 79 22.46 -10.84 6.02
C GLY A 79 21.17 -11.00 5.25
N VAL A 80 21.15 -10.50 4.02
CA VAL A 80 20.05 -10.66 3.07
C VAL A 80 20.56 -10.99 1.67
N VAL A 81 19.69 -11.59 0.88
CA VAL A 81 19.90 -11.86 -0.54
C VAL A 81 18.92 -11.03 -1.34
N PHE A 82 19.38 -10.25 -2.32
CA PHE A 82 18.52 -9.48 -3.20
C PHE A 82 18.91 -9.64 -4.66
N THR A 83 17.96 -9.44 -5.56
CA THR A 83 18.18 -9.45 -7.02
C THR A 83 18.10 -8.01 -7.54
N ASP A 84 19.09 -7.59 -8.33
CA ASP A 84 19.13 -6.27 -8.94
C ASP A 84 18.30 -6.19 -10.24
N PRO A 85 18.17 -5.01 -10.88
CA PRO A 85 17.40 -4.84 -12.12
C PRO A 85 17.93 -5.63 -13.32
N MET A 86 19.18 -6.09 -13.28
CA MET A 86 19.79 -6.91 -14.32
C MET A 86 19.55 -8.40 -14.08
N GLY A 87 18.85 -8.76 -13.00
CA GLY A 87 18.61 -10.15 -12.61
C GLY A 87 19.78 -10.78 -11.86
N VAL A 88 20.81 -10.00 -11.49
CA VAL A 88 21.97 -10.50 -10.74
C VAL A 88 21.63 -10.57 -9.26
N GLN A 89 21.88 -11.73 -8.66
CA GLN A 89 21.69 -11.93 -7.23
C GLN A 89 22.92 -11.48 -6.43
N HIS A 90 22.67 -10.72 -5.37
CA HIS A 90 23.68 -10.19 -4.47
C HIS A 90 23.41 -10.68 -3.05
N ARG A 91 24.50 -10.90 -2.30
CA ARG A 91 24.44 -11.19 -0.87
C ARG A 91 25.09 -10.06 -0.11
N VAL A 92 24.46 -9.70 1.00
CA VAL A 92 24.96 -8.63 1.86
C VAL A 92 24.86 -9.05 3.31
N TYR A 93 25.90 -8.78 4.08
CA TYR A 93 26.03 -9.26 5.44
C TYR A 93 26.10 -8.13 6.45
N LEU A 94 25.53 -8.32 7.63
CA LEU A 94 25.68 -7.41 8.75
C LEU A 94 27.16 -7.38 9.17
N ARG A 95 27.69 -6.17 9.33
CA ARG A 95 29.02 -6.00 9.93
C ARG A 95 28.94 -6.44 11.39
N GLY A 96 29.73 -7.43 11.79
CA GLY A 96 29.71 -8.01 13.15
C GLY A 96 30.17 -7.09 14.28
N VAL A 97 30.07 -5.76 14.10
CA VAL A 97 30.48 -4.71 15.04
C VAL A 97 29.22 -3.97 15.50
N GLY A 98 29.00 -3.86 16.81
CA GLY A 98 27.87 -3.13 17.40
C GLY A 98 26.51 -3.85 17.32
N ARG A 99 25.41 -3.09 17.47
CA ARG A 99 24.01 -3.58 17.46
C ARG A 99 23.41 -3.61 16.04
N SER A 100 24.13 -4.16 15.07
CA SER A 100 23.64 -4.31 13.69
C SER A 100 22.51 -5.33 13.61
N GLU A 101 21.38 -4.98 12.99
CA GLU A 101 20.23 -5.87 12.78
C GLU A 101 19.64 -5.76 11.36
N VAL A 102 18.88 -6.78 10.95
CA VAL A 102 18.04 -6.77 9.74
C VAL A 102 16.64 -6.27 10.12
N ILE A 103 16.14 -5.27 9.40
CA ILE A 103 14.81 -4.69 9.62
C ILE A 103 13.97 -4.95 8.37
N LEU A 104 12.80 -5.57 8.54
CA LEU A 104 11.80 -5.73 7.49
C LEU A 104 10.81 -4.57 7.58
N ALA A 105 10.67 -3.85 6.48
CA ALA A 105 9.67 -2.80 6.29
C ALA A 105 8.97 -2.98 4.93
N ALA A 106 8.66 -4.23 4.58
CA ALA A 106 8.11 -4.63 3.29
C ALA A 106 6.58 -4.54 3.22
N GLY A 107 5.97 -3.94 4.25
CA GLY A 107 4.53 -3.77 4.37
C GLY A 107 3.80 -5.06 4.72
N THR A 108 2.48 -4.92 4.92
CA THR A 108 1.59 -5.98 5.41
C THR A 108 1.66 -7.29 4.62
N LEU A 109 1.85 -7.21 3.30
CA LEU A 109 1.88 -8.38 2.44
C LEU A 109 3.31 -8.91 2.26
N GLY A 110 4.29 -8.01 2.08
CA GLY A 110 5.67 -8.37 1.78
C GLY A 110 6.44 -8.90 2.99
N SER A 111 6.25 -8.33 4.18
CA SER A 111 6.96 -8.76 5.39
C SER A 111 6.68 -10.21 5.79
N PRO A 112 5.41 -10.67 5.94
CA PRO A 112 5.16 -12.07 6.22
C PRO A 112 5.58 -12.99 5.07
N GLN A 113 5.46 -12.55 3.81
CA GLN A 113 5.98 -13.32 2.67
C GLN A 113 7.49 -13.53 2.76
N LEU A 114 8.26 -12.46 3.01
CA LEU A 114 9.71 -12.54 3.11
C LEU A 114 10.16 -13.38 4.32
N LEU A 115 9.47 -13.28 5.46
CA LEU A 115 9.71 -14.18 6.60
C LEU A 115 9.52 -15.64 6.19
N MET A 116 8.41 -15.97 5.53
CA MET A 116 8.13 -17.33 5.07
C MET A 116 9.16 -17.82 4.04
N LEU A 117 9.50 -17.02 3.02
CA LEU A 117 10.55 -17.35 2.03
C LEU A 117 11.91 -17.60 2.69
N SER A 118 12.17 -16.94 3.82
CA SER A 118 13.40 -17.09 4.60
C SER A 118 13.36 -18.28 5.58
N GLY A 119 12.24 -19.01 5.66
CA GLY A 119 12.06 -20.15 6.54
C GLY A 119 11.51 -19.82 7.94
N VAL A 120 10.96 -18.62 8.15
CA VAL A 120 10.30 -18.23 9.41
C VAL A 120 8.80 -18.15 9.17
N GLY A 121 8.04 -19.14 9.66
CA GLY A 121 6.61 -19.23 9.40
C GLY A 121 6.02 -20.60 9.75
N PRO A 122 4.77 -20.89 9.33
CA PRO A 122 4.12 -22.17 9.65
C PRO A 122 4.85 -23.34 9.00
N ARG A 123 5.48 -24.21 9.80
CA ARG A 123 6.35 -25.30 9.31
C ARG A 123 5.74 -26.12 8.17
N ALA A 124 4.52 -26.62 8.35
CA ALA A 124 3.87 -27.45 7.34
C ALA A 124 3.65 -26.71 6.01
N HIS A 125 3.35 -25.41 6.07
CA HIS A 125 3.20 -24.57 4.86
C HIS A 125 4.55 -24.35 4.15
N LEU A 126 5.62 -24.12 4.93
CA LEU A 126 6.97 -23.95 4.39
C LEU A 126 7.46 -25.22 3.70
N GLU A 127 7.31 -26.37 4.38
CA GLU A 127 7.72 -27.68 3.87
C GLU A 127 6.96 -28.05 2.59
N LYS A 128 5.66 -27.73 2.51
CA LYS A 128 4.84 -27.89 1.29
C LYS A 128 5.39 -27.12 0.09
N HIS A 129 6.05 -25.98 0.31
CA HIS A 129 6.67 -25.17 -0.73
C HIS A 129 8.16 -25.47 -0.94
N GLY A 130 8.71 -26.50 -0.27
CA GLY A 130 10.13 -26.83 -0.34
C GLY A 130 11.04 -25.83 0.38
N VAL A 131 10.49 -24.97 1.25
CA VAL A 131 11.27 -24.04 2.07
C VAL A 131 11.64 -24.71 3.38
N ARG A 132 12.94 -24.76 3.68
CA ARG A 132 13.43 -25.30 4.95
C ARG A 132 13.00 -24.40 6.11
N ALA A 133 12.21 -24.94 7.04
CA ALA A 133 11.82 -24.23 8.25
C ALA A 133 13.04 -23.97 9.17
N VAL A 134 13.33 -22.69 9.41
CA VAL A 134 14.36 -22.16 10.32
C VAL A 134 13.79 -21.98 11.72
N VAL A 135 12.61 -21.36 11.81
CA VAL A 135 11.80 -21.21 13.03
C VAL A 135 10.35 -21.46 12.67
N ASP A 136 9.69 -22.36 13.40
CA ASP A 136 8.26 -22.60 13.26
C ASP A 136 7.47 -21.50 13.98
N ARG A 137 6.82 -20.63 13.21
CA ARG A 137 5.95 -19.55 13.68
C ARG A 137 4.61 -19.62 12.96
N PRO A 138 3.65 -20.40 13.47
CA PRO A 138 2.36 -20.62 12.80
C PRO A 138 1.52 -19.35 12.61
N MET A 139 1.81 -18.29 13.37
CA MET A 139 1.09 -17.02 13.29
C MET A 139 1.64 -16.04 12.24
N VAL A 140 2.77 -16.34 11.59
CA VAL A 140 3.25 -15.53 10.46
C VAL A 140 2.26 -15.64 9.30
N GLY A 141 1.88 -14.50 8.74
CA GLY A 141 0.87 -14.39 7.69
C GLY A 141 -0.57 -14.46 8.21
N GLN A 142 -0.82 -14.69 9.50
CA GLN A 142 -2.18 -14.81 10.05
C GLN A 142 -2.72 -13.49 10.60
N GLY A 143 -4.05 -13.38 10.64
CA GLY A 143 -4.75 -12.22 11.20
C GLY A 143 -4.58 -10.96 10.34
N VAL A 144 -4.43 -11.11 9.02
CA VAL A 144 -4.32 -9.99 8.09
C VAL A 144 -5.70 -9.38 7.89
N ALA A 145 -5.77 -8.06 7.90
CA ALA A 145 -7.01 -7.29 7.76
C ALA A 145 -6.78 -6.02 6.93
N ASP A 146 -7.88 -5.39 6.55
CA ASP A 146 -7.95 -4.06 5.96
C ASP A 146 -9.12 -3.33 6.63
N ASN A 147 -9.26 -2.02 6.46
CA ASN A 147 -10.50 -1.34 6.78
C ASN A 147 -11.46 -1.51 5.59
N PRO A 148 -12.44 -2.43 5.62
CA PRO A 148 -13.36 -2.61 4.50
C PRO A 148 -14.14 -1.32 4.28
N MET A 149 -14.28 -0.95 3.01
CA MET A 149 -14.88 0.31 2.59
C MET A 149 -16.04 0.06 1.62
N ASN A 150 -17.11 0.82 1.79
CA ASN A 150 -18.22 0.91 0.86
C ASN A 150 -18.46 2.39 0.52
N SER A 151 -18.88 2.68 -0.71
CA SER A 151 -19.00 4.06 -1.18
C SER A 151 -20.27 4.32 -1.96
N VAL A 152 -20.81 5.53 -1.77
CA VAL A 152 -21.97 6.05 -2.48
C VAL A 152 -21.52 7.23 -3.31
N PHE A 153 -21.71 7.15 -4.63
CA PHE A 153 -21.58 8.32 -5.48
C PHE A 153 -22.81 9.21 -5.32
N VAL A 154 -22.58 10.51 -5.18
CA VAL A 154 -23.63 11.52 -5.08
C VAL A 154 -23.45 12.51 -6.22
N PRO A 155 -24.23 12.38 -7.32
CA PRO A 155 -24.17 13.33 -8.41
C PRO A 155 -24.81 14.65 -7.98
N SER A 156 -24.35 15.75 -8.60
CA SER A 156 -24.75 17.10 -8.26
C SER A 156 -25.24 17.90 -9.47
N PRO A 157 -26.40 18.57 -9.37
CA PRO A 157 -26.89 19.47 -10.43
C PRO A 157 -26.03 20.72 -10.58
N VAL A 158 -25.31 21.09 -9.52
CA VAL A 158 -24.38 22.23 -9.48
C VAL A 158 -22.92 21.75 -9.41
N PRO A 159 -21.94 22.54 -9.87
CA PRO A 159 -20.54 22.24 -9.64
C PRO A 159 -20.23 22.07 -8.16
N VAL A 160 -19.42 21.06 -7.83
CA VAL A 160 -18.87 20.85 -6.48
C VAL A 160 -17.38 21.17 -6.47
N ALA A 161 -16.89 21.75 -5.38
CA ALA A 161 -15.48 22.07 -5.22
C ALA A 161 -14.62 20.80 -5.17
N LEU A 162 -13.35 20.93 -5.59
CA LEU A 162 -12.37 19.87 -5.42
C LEU A 162 -12.06 19.71 -3.93
N SER A 163 -12.28 18.50 -3.42
CA SER A 163 -11.85 18.08 -2.09
C SER A 163 -11.12 16.75 -2.22
N LEU A 164 -9.95 16.65 -1.59
CA LEU A 164 -9.31 15.36 -1.36
C LEU A 164 -10.13 14.54 -0.35
N VAL A 165 -9.79 13.27 -0.19
CA VAL A 165 -10.43 12.38 0.79
C VAL A 165 -10.23 12.97 2.19
N GLN A 166 -11.33 13.20 2.89
CA GLN A 166 -11.35 13.75 4.24
C GLN A 166 -12.32 12.99 5.11
N VAL A 167 -11.97 12.78 6.38
CA VAL A 167 -12.92 12.29 7.39
C VAL A 167 -13.91 13.41 7.70
N VAL A 168 -15.18 13.18 7.40
CA VAL A 168 -16.29 14.12 7.63
C VAL A 168 -17.23 13.66 8.75
N GLY A 169 -17.04 12.45 9.27
CA GLY A 169 -17.77 11.95 10.43
C GLY A 169 -17.12 10.73 11.06
N VAL A 170 -17.16 10.67 12.40
CA VAL A 170 -16.74 9.51 13.19
C VAL A 170 -17.96 8.99 13.94
N THR A 171 -18.36 7.75 13.67
CA THR A 171 -19.58 7.20 14.26
C THR A 171 -19.28 6.45 15.57
N ARG A 172 -20.26 6.42 16.48
CA ARG A 172 -20.14 5.67 17.75
C ARG A 172 -20.10 4.15 17.57
N PHE A 173 -20.40 3.66 16.37
CA PHE A 173 -20.42 2.23 16.05
C PHE A 173 -19.18 1.77 15.28
N GLY A 174 -18.15 2.61 15.20
CA GLY A 174 -16.85 2.22 14.65
C GLY A 174 -16.74 2.32 13.13
N SER A 175 -17.58 3.12 12.47
CA SER A 175 -17.38 3.50 11.06
C SER A 175 -16.89 4.95 10.96
N PHE A 176 -16.01 5.19 10.01
CA PHE A 176 -15.55 6.52 9.63
C PHE A 176 -16.21 6.87 8.30
N ILE A 177 -16.86 8.03 8.25
CA ILE A 177 -17.44 8.57 7.03
C ILE A 177 -16.44 9.53 6.41
N GLU A 178 -16.10 9.28 5.15
CA GLU A 178 -15.18 10.10 4.38
C GLU A 178 -15.88 10.72 3.18
N GLY A 179 -15.47 11.93 2.82
CA GLY A 179 -15.98 12.65 1.67
C GLY A 179 -14.87 12.97 0.68
N VAL A 180 -15.21 12.95 -0.60
CA VAL A 180 -14.32 13.35 -1.69
C VAL A 180 -15.15 13.89 -2.85
N SER A 181 -14.78 15.01 -3.45
CA SER A 181 -15.63 15.69 -4.44
C SER A 181 -14.84 16.48 -5.49
N GLY A 182 -15.53 16.89 -6.55
CA GLY A 182 -14.98 17.78 -7.58
C GLY A 182 -14.32 17.07 -8.76
N SER A 183 -13.99 17.86 -9.78
CA SER A 183 -13.51 17.36 -11.07
C SER A 183 -12.00 17.05 -11.06
N PRO A 184 -11.59 15.92 -11.68
CA PRO A 184 -11.92 14.55 -11.30
C PRO A 184 -10.67 13.95 -10.64
N LEU A 185 -10.75 13.45 -9.41
CA LEU A 185 -9.68 12.82 -8.61
C LEU A 185 -8.36 12.38 -9.32
N GLY A 186 -7.52 13.34 -9.75
CA GLY A 186 -6.28 13.13 -10.53
C GLY A 186 -5.90 14.31 -11.46
N ILE A 187 -4.96 15.14 -11.01
CA ILE A 187 -4.52 16.49 -11.42
C ILE A 187 -4.09 16.66 -12.92
N PRO A 188 -4.43 17.77 -13.60
CA PRO A 188 -3.61 18.32 -14.68
C PRO A 188 -2.87 19.58 -14.20
N LEU A 189 -1.63 19.41 -13.74
CA LEU A 189 -0.66 20.51 -13.73
C LEU A 189 -0.06 20.51 -15.15
N HIS A 190 -0.52 21.45 -15.98
CA HIS A 190 0.08 21.83 -17.28
C HIS A 190 -0.28 21.01 -18.53
N SER A 191 -1.57 20.83 -18.87
CA SER A 191 -1.90 20.51 -20.28
C SER A 191 -3.17 21.22 -20.77
N ARG A 192 -2.96 22.25 -21.60
CA ARG A 192 -3.99 22.98 -22.37
C ARG A 192 -4.64 22.15 -23.49
N ARG A 193 -4.64 20.80 -23.42
CA ARG A 193 -5.28 19.95 -24.43
C ARG A 193 -6.49 19.25 -23.83
N ARG A 194 -7.58 19.22 -24.61
CA ARG A 194 -8.91 18.64 -24.34
C ARG A 194 -8.90 17.13 -24.06
N ALA A 195 -8.07 16.66 -23.13
CA ALA A 195 -8.12 15.28 -22.66
C ALA A 195 -9.19 15.20 -21.56
N HIS A 196 -10.27 14.45 -21.81
CA HIS A 196 -11.23 14.06 -20.78
C HIS A 196 -10.48 13.23 -19.72
N SER A 197 -10.00 13.88 -18.65
CA SER A 197 -9.48 13.18 -17.46
C SER A 197 -10.69 12.71 -16.65
N PHE A 198 -10.69 11.44 -16.25
CA PHE A 198 -11.76 10.85 -15.43
C PHE A 198 -11.33 10.60 -13.98
N GLY A 199 -10.19 11.17 -13.56
CA GLY A 199 -9.70 11.09 -12.19
C GLY A 199 -9.44 9.65 -11.73
N MET A 200 -9.94 9.30 -10.54
CA MET A 200 -9.84 7.98 -9.91
C MET A 200 -10.51 6.87 -10.74
N PHE A 201 -11.43 7.23 -11.64
CA PHE A 201 -12.05 6.29 -12.58
C PHE A 201 -11.30 6.22 -13.91
N SER A 202 -10.25 7.04 -14.11
CA SER A 202 -9.52 7.02 -15.37
C SER A 202 -8.83 5.67 -15.54
N PRO A 203 -9.06 4.98 -16.67
CA PRO A 203 -8.29 3.80 -17.02
C PRO A 203 -6.81 4.13 -17.13
N MET A 204 -6.43 5.39 -17.35
CA MET A 204 -5.03 5.80 -17.39
C MET A 204 -4.34 5.76 -16.02
N THR A 205 -5.07 5.60 -14.91
CA THR A 205 -4.48 5.34 -13.58
C THR A 205 -3.99 3.90 -13.39
N GLY A 206 -4.25 3.00 -14.34
CA GLY A 206 -3.92 1.57 -14.21
C GLY A 206 -4.86 0.80 -13.28
N GLN A 207 -5.79 1.48 -12.60
CA GLN A 207 -6.74 0.87 -11.68
C GLN A 207 -8.09 0.66 -12.37
N LEU A 208 -8.23 -0.45 -13.11
CA LEU A 208 -9.55 -0.95 -13.53
C LEU A 208 -10.00 -2.01 -12.52
N GLY A 209 -10.81 -1.61 -11.54
CA GLY A 209 -11.37 -2.51 -10.51
C GLY A 209 -12.25 -3.63 -11.07
N THR A 210 -12.68 -3.51 -12.33
CA THR A 210 -13.46 -4.49 -13.09
C THR A 210 -12.64 -5.50 -13.88
N LEU A 211 -11.30 -5.36 -13.90
CA LEU A 211 -10.43 -6.30 -14.58
C LEU A 211 -9.35 -6.84 -13.63
N PRO A 212 -9.06 -8.15 -13.68
CA PRO A 212 -7.89 -8.73 -13.03
C PRO A 212 -6.60 -8.03 -13.49
N PRO A 213 -5.57 -7.87 -12.63
CA PRO A 213 -4.34 -7.16 -13.00
C PRO A 213 -3.68 -7.63 -14.30
N ARG A 214 -3.71 -8.93 -14.61
CA ARG A 214 -3.13 -9.51 -15.84
C ARG A 214 -3.89 -9.12 -17.12
N GLU A 215 -5.15 -8.75 -17.00
CA GLU A 215 -6.02 -8.40 -18.12
C GLU A 215 -6.10 -6.88 -18.36
N ARG A 216 -5.44 -6.07 -17.52
CA ARG A 216 -5.35 -4.61 -17.66
C ARG A 216 -4.35 -4.20 -18.74
N THR A 217 -4.50 -4.78 -19.94
CA THR A 217 -3.66 -4.48 -21.09
C THR A 217 -3.88 -3.05 -21.58
N ALA A 218 -2.91 -2.49 -22.29
CA ALA A 218 -3.04 -1.16 -22.88
C ALA A 218 -4.31 -1.02 -23.76
N GLU A 219 -4.71 -2.10 -24.43
CA GLU A 219 -5.95 -2.15 -25.20
C GLU A 219 -7.20 -2.11 -24.31
N ALA A 220 -7.24 -2.89 -23.24
CA ALA A 220 -8.34 -2.85 -22.28
C ALA A 220 -8.50 -1.45 -21.66
N MET A 221 -7.38 -0.78 -21.33
CA MET A 221 -7.40 0.60 -20.83
C MET A 221 -7.95 1.57 -21.88
N ARG A 222 -7.58 1.41 -23.17
CA ARG A 222 -8.11 2.24 -24.27
C ARG A 222 -9.61 2.05 -24.45
N ARG A 223 -10.09 0.81 -24.50
CA ARG A 223 -11.53 0.49 -24.62
C ARG A 223 -12.32 1.08 -23.46
N ALA A 224 -11.83 0.91 -22.23
CA ALA A 224 -12.47 1.53 -21.06
C ALA A 224 -12.49 3.07 -21.17
N ALA A 225 -11.43 3.69 -21.70
CA ALA A 225 -11.36 5.13 -21.85
C ALA A 225 -12.33 5.64 -22.93
N GLU A 226 -12.56 4.88 -24.00
CA GLU A 226 -13.58 5.17 -25.02
C GLU A 226 -14.99 5.10 -24.45
N VAL A 227 -15.31 4.03 -23.70
CA VAL A 227 -16.60 3.90 -23.01
C VAL A 227 -16.85 5.11 -22.11
N MET A 228 -15.85 5.52 -21.32
CA MET A 228 -15.99 6.66 -20.43
C MET A 228 -16.12 8.01 -21.15
N ARG A 229 -15.53 8.17 -22.35
CA ARG A 229 -15.71 9.37 -23.19
C ARG A 229 -17.14 9.50 -23.72
N GLY A 230 -17.84 8.39 -23.87
CA GLY A 230 -19.25 8.36 -24.28
C GLY A 230 -20.22 8.73 -23.16
N LEU A 231 -19.78 8.80 -21.90
CA LEU A 231 -20.65 9.14 -20.77
C LEU A 231 -20.85 10.66 -20.65
N ASP A 232 -22.08 11.08 -20.32
CA ASP A 232 -22.39 12.49 -20.07
C ASP A 232 -21.49 13.06 -18.97
N ARG A 233 -20.92 14.26 -19.17
CA ARG A 233 -20.09 14.95 -18.18
C ARG A 233 -20.80 15.14 -16.84
N ARG A 234 -22.14 15.18 -16.84
CA ARG A 234 -22.98 15.22 -15.63
C ARG A 234 -22.82 13.95 -14.78
N ALA A 235 -22.51 12.80 -15.37
CA ALA A 235 -22.22 11.56 -14.64
C ALA A 235 -20.96 11.67 -13.76
N PHE A 236 -20.09 12.65 -14.01
CA PHE A 236 -18.87 12.91 -13.25
C PHE A 236 -18.94 14.19 -12.41
N ARG A 237 -20.10 14.85 -12.36
CA ARG A 237 -20.35 16.01 -11.49
C ARG A 237 -20.89 15.52 -10.17
N GLY A 238 -20.06 15.51 -9.13
CA GLY A 238 -20.46 15.02 -7.82
C GLY A 238 -19.27 14.67 -6.95
N GLY A 239 -19.53 13.82 -5.96
CA GLY A 239 -18.52 13.29 -5.06
C GLY A 239 -18.87 11.90 -4.57
N PHE A 240 -17.92 11.24 -3.94
CA PHE A 240 -18.17 10.02 -3.18
C PHE A 240 -18.26 10.37 -1.71
N ILE A 241 -19.22 9.74 -1.05
CA ILE A 241 -19.21 9.61 0.40
C ILE A 241 -18.97 8.14 0.68
N LEU A 242 -17.94 7.86 1.45
CA LEU A 242 -17.48 6.51 1.75
C LEU A 242 -17.70 6.23 3.23
N GLU A 243 -18.02 5.00 3.56
CA GLU A 243 -17.92 4.50 4.92
C GLU A 243 -16.82 3.45 4.96
N LYS A 244 -16.00 3.48 6.00
CA LYS A 244 -15.02 2.42 6.28
C LYS A 244 -15.11 1.98 7.72
N ILE A 245 -14.92 0.70 7.97
CA ILE A 245 -14.97 0.13 9.33
C ILE A 245 -13.59 0.20 9.97
N LEU A 246 -13.51 0.80 11.16
CA LEU A 246 -12.35 0.72 12.03
C LEU A 246 -12.27 -0.66 12.66
N GLY A 247 -11.13 -1.34 12.49
CA GLY A 247 -10.83 -2.61 13.16
C GLY A 247 -11.92 -3.66 12.91
N PRO A 248 -11.99 -4.25 11.70
CA PRO A 248 -12.95 -5.32 11.43
C PRO A 248 -12.70 -6.50 12.36
N LEU A 249 -13.76 -7.24 12.66
CA LEU A 249 -13.65 -8.50 13.38
C LEU A 249 -13.21 -9.63 12.45
N SER A 250 -13.57 -9.50 11.18
CA SER A 250 -13.11 -10.38 10.13
C SER A 250 -11.62 -10.18 9.85
N THR A 251 -10.86 -11.27 9.93
CA THR A 251 -9.46 -11.32 9.53
C THR A 251 -9.23 -12.51 8.60
N GLY A 252 -8.16 -12.47 7.82
CA GLY A 252 -7.70 -13.62 7.06
C GLY A 252 -6.19 -13.80 7.14
N HIS A 253 -5.56 -14.11 6.01
CA HIS A 253 -4.18 -14.56 5.97
C HIS A 253 -3.47 -14.21 4.66
N VAL A 254 -2.14 -14.26 4.72
CA VAL A 254 -1.20 -14.20 3.60
C VAL A 254 -0.43 -15.51 3.55
N GLU A 255 -0.38 -16.14 2.39
CA GLU A 255 0.28 -17.41 2.15
C GLU A 255 1.19 -17.34 0.92
N LEU A 256 2.29 -18.09 0.94
CA LEU A 256 3.07 -18.31 -0.29
C LEU A 256 2.23 -19.03 -1.34
N ARG A 257 2.36 -18.60 -2.60
CA ARG A 257 1.89 -19.34 -3.79
C ARG A 257 3.01 -20.12 -4.48
N SER A 258 4.23 -19.63 -4.33
CA SER A 258 5.46 -20.18 -4.86
C SER A 258 6.63 -19.64 -4.03
N THR A 259 7.84 -20.13 -4.33
CA THR A 259 9.09 -19.62 -3.77
C THR A 259 9.72 -18.50 -4.61
N ASP A 260 9.04 -18.07 -5.69
CA ASP A 260 9.49 -16.93 -6.49
C ASP A 260 9.22 -15.64 -5.71
N PRO A 261 10.27 -14.87 -5.34
CA PRO A 261 10.11 -13.62 -4.59
C PRO A 261 9.39 -12.52 -5.38
N HIS A 262 9.30 -12.63 -6.70
CA HIS A 262 8.55 -11.69 -7.55
C HIS A 262 7.07 -12.08 -7.70
N ALA A 263 6.69 -13.28 -7.26
CA ALA A 263 5.31 -13.70 -7.29
C ALA A 263 4.52 -13.07 -6.13
N ASN A 264 3.33 -12.55 -6.44
CA ASN A 264 2.41 -12.09 -5.40
C ASN A 264 1.97 -13.26 -4.50
N PRO A 265 1.90 -13.06 -3.17
CA PRO A 265 1.38 -14.07 -2.28
C PRO A 265 -0.13 -14.25 -2.48
N ALA A 266 -0.69 -15.35 -1.98
CA ALA A 266 -2.12 -15.53 -1.85
C ALA A 266 -2.58 -14.70 -0.65
N VAL A 267 -3.63 -13.90 -0.83
CA VAL A 267 -4.12 -13.00 0.20
C VAL A 267 -5.62 -13.18 0.34
N THR A 268 -6.07 -13.44 1.56
CA THR A 268 -7.48 -13.55 1.92
C THR A 268 -7.74 -12.59 3.07
N PHE A 269 -8.64 -11.60 2.89
CA PHE A 269 -9.02 -10.69 3.99
C PHE A 269 -10.29 -11.13 4.74
N ASN A 270 -11.10 -11.99 4.12
CA ASN A 270 -12.41 -12.42 4.65
C ASN A 270 -13.37 -11.26 4.95
N TYR A 271 -13.38 -10.19 4.14
CA TYR A 271 -14.30 -9.07 4.36
C TYR A 271 -15.72 -9.55 4.64
N PHE A 272 -16.31 -9.03 5.71
CA PHE A 272 -17.70 -9.32 6.08
C PHE A 272 -18.02 -10.79 6.40
N ARG A 273 -17.01 -11.60 6.72
CA ARG A 273 -17.22 -12.96 7.25
C ARG A 273 -17.93 -12.92 8.60
N ASP A 274 -17.56 -12.00 9.48
CA ASP A 274 -18.31 -11.73 10.70
C ASP A 274 -19.54 -10.84 10.38
N PRO A 275 -20.77 -11.27 10.71
CA PRO A 275 -21.97 -10.51 10.40
C PRO A 275 -22.03 -9.13 11.08
N ARG A 276 -21.30 -8.93 12.18
CA ARG A 276 -21.24 -7.62 12.87
C ARG A 276 -20.49 -6.57 12.06
N ASP A 277 -19.52 -6.98 11.23
CA ASP A 277 -18.87 -6.05 10.29
C ASP A 277 -19.88 -5.60 9.22
N VAL A 278 -20.74 -6.50 8.74
CA VAL A 278 -21.83 -6.13 7.81
C VAL A 278 -22.81 -5.16 8.45
N GLU A 279 -23.18 -5.39 9.71
CA GLU A 279 -24.06 -4.48 10.44
C GLU A 279 -23.47 -3.07 10.55
N ARG A 280 -22.17 -2.95 10.84
CA ARG A 280 -21.46 -1.66 10.85
C ARG A 280 -21.51 -0.98 9.49
N CYS A 281 -21.26 -1.72 8.40
CA CYS A 281 -21.39 -1.18 7.05
C CYS A 281 -22.81 -0.66 6.77
N VAL A 282 -23.84 -1.46 7.07
CA VAL A 282 -25.24 -1.07 6.86
C VAL A 282 -25.56 0.23 7.60
N ARG A 283 -25.13 0.37 8.85
CA ARG A 283 -25.30 1.61 9.64
C ARG A 283 -24.51 2.78 9.07
N GLY A 284 -23.32 2.52 8.51
CA GLY A 284 -22.51 3.50 7.78
C GLY A 284 -23.24 4.03 6.56
N ILE A 285 -23.72 3.15 5.67
CA ILE A 285 -24.50 3.51 4.48
C ILE A 285 -25.79 4.25 4.85
N GLN A 286 -26.54 3.79 5.85
CA GLN A 286 -27.72 4.51 6.36
C GLN A 286 -27.38 5.92 6.88
N THR A 287 -26.18 6.10 7.43
CA THR A 287 -25.71 7.42 7.87
C THR A 287 -25.44 8.33 6.67
N ILE A 288 -24.78 7.82 5.63
CA ILE A 288 -24.56 8.54 4.38
C ILE A 288 -25.90 8.93 3.75
N GLU A 289 -26.85 8.00 3.67
CA GLU A 289 -28.19 8.27 3.15
C GLU A 289 -28.90 9.42 3.89
N ARG A 290 -28.83 9.45 5.23
CA ARG A 290 -29.40 10.54 6.03
C ARG A 290 -28.73 11.88 5.75
N VAL A 291 -27.41 11.89 5.56
CA VAL A 291 -26.66 13.11 5.20
C VAL A 291 -27.12 13.63 3.84
N VAL A 292 -27.21 12.76 2.83
CA VAL A 292 -27.60 13.18 1.48
C VAL A 292 -29.07 13.65 1.42
N ARG A 293 -29.96 13.09 2.24
CA ARG A 293 -31.37 13.55 2.35
C ARG A 293 -31.55 14.80 3.22
N SER A 294 -30.49 15.33 3.82
CA SER A 294 -30.59 16.48 4.72
C SER A 294 -30.82 17.80 3.96
N ARG A 295 -31.41 18.79 4.65
CA ARG A 295 -31.59 20.15 4.12
C ARG A 295 -30.27 20.80 3.70
N ALA A 296 -29.17 20.51 4.39
CA ALA A 296 -27.85 21.06 4.04
C ALA A 296 -27.34 20.53 2.69
N PHE A 297 -27.74 19.32 2.30
CA PHE A 297 -27.31 18.69 1.06
C PHE A 297 -28.26 18.94 -0.12
N SER A 298 -29.43 19.54 0.13
CA SER A 298 -30.51 19.68 -0.88
C SER A 298 -30.08 20.43 -2.15
N ARG A 299 -29.13 21.36 -2.04
CA ARG A 299 -28.56 22.09 -3.19
C ARG A 299 -27.72 21.21 -4.11
N PHE A 300 -27.19 20.10 -3.60
CA PHE A 300 -26.36 19.15 -4.33
C PHE A 300 -27.11 17.89 -4.77
N THR A 301 -28.41 17.78 -4.46
CA THR A 301 -29.27 16.69 -4.91
C THR A 301 -30.24 17.17 -5.97
N TYR A 302 -30.65 16.28 -6.87
CA TYR A 302 -31.74 16.55 -7.80
C TYR A 302 -33.09 16.56 -7.04
N ALA A 303 -33.94 17.54 -7.34
CA ALA A 303 -35.22 17.73 -6.64
C ALA A 303 -36.24 16.60 -6.90
N ASN A 304 -36.09 15.84 -7.99
CA ASN A 304 -36.95 14.71 -8.29
C ASN A 304 -36.39 13.43 -7.65
N ALA A 305 -37.14 12.83 -6.72
CA ALA A 305 -36.78 11.59 -6.02
C ALA A 305 -36.45 10.46 -7.01
N THR A 306 -37.17 10.36 -8.14
CA THR A 306 -36.91 9.37 -9.20
C THR A 306 -35.55 9.57 -9.87
N ALA A 307 -35.09 10.82 -10.02
CA ALA A 307 -33.78 11.13 -10.59
C ALA A 307 -32.65 10.79 -9.61
N MET A 308 -32.89 10.95 -8.31
CA MET A 308 -31.96 10.48 -7.27
C MET A 308 -31.95 8.95 -7.21
N ASP A 309 -33.08 8.25 -7.28
CA ASP A 309 -33.13 6.78 -7.25
C ASP A 309 -32.47 6.14 -8.49
N VAL A 310 -32.55 6.78 -9.66
CA VAL A 310 -31.82 6.36 -10.88
C VAL A 310 -30.32 6.71 -10.79
N ALA A 311 -29.97 7.86 -10.21
CA ALA A 311 -28.58 8.23 -9.89
C ALA A 311 -27.94 7.33 -8.81
N PHE A 312 -28.77 6.86 -7.88
CA PHE A 312 -28.47 5.87 -6.86
C PHE A 312 -28.82 4.46 -7.33
N ASP A 313 -28.82 4.17 -8.63
CA ASP A 313 -28.89 2.78 -9.06
C ASP A 313 -27.61 2.08 -8.56
N ARG A 314 -27.77 1.52 -7.35
CA ARG A 314 -26.76 0.78 -6.61
C ARG A 314 -26.26 -0.37 -7.47
N ALA A 315 -27.10 -0.94 -8.32
CA ALA A 315 -26.73 -2.01 -9.22
C ALA A 315 -25.93 -1.51 -10.44
N ALA A 316 -26.17 -0.29 -10.94
CA ALA A 316 -25.39 0.28 -12.04
C ALA A 316 -23.97 0.66 -11.63
N LEU A 317 -23.80 1.33 -10.48
CA LEU A 317 -22.46 1.71 -9.99
C LEU A 317 -21.69 0.52 -9.42
N ALA A 318 -22.36 -0.40 -8.70
CA ALA A 318 -21.73 -1.59 -8.17
C ALA A 318 -20.98 -2.40 -9.23
N LYS A 319 -21.54 -2.52 -10.45
CA LYS A 319 -20.94 -3.26 -11.58
C LYS A 319 -19.52 -2.80 -11.93
N PHE A 320 -19.15 -1.57 -11.59
CA PHE A 320 -17.85 -0.98 -11.94
C PHE A 320 -16.84 -0.92 -10.79
N LEU A 321 -17.22 -1.35 -9.59
CA LEU A 321 -16.38 -1.18 -8.39
C LEU A 321 -15.37 -2.30 -8.19
N ASN A 322 -15.80 -3.55 -8.30
CA ASN A 322 -14.97 -4.72 -8.01
C ASN A 322 -15.40 -5.95 -8.84
N LEU A 323 -14.62 -7.03 -8.71
CA LEU A 323 -14.84 -8.32 -9.39
C LEU A 323 -15.83 -9.25 -8.67
N LEU A 324 -16.48 -8.81 -7.59
CA LEU A 324 -17.36 -9.69 -6.81
C LEU A 324 -18.65 -10.02 -7.60
N PRO A 325 -19.14 -11.27 -7.53
CA PRO A 325 -20.44 -11.64 -8.07
C PRO A 325 -21.56 -10.76 -7.50
N ARG A 326 -22.55 -10.42 -8.33
CA ARG A 326 -23.69 -9.58 -7.93
C ARG A 326 -24.90 -10.44 -7.59
N HIS A 327 -25.64 -10.02 -6.57
CA HIS A 327 -26.82 -10.76 -6.11
C HIS A 327 -28.07 -9.85 -6.12
N PRO A 328 -28.55 -9.40 -7.30
CA PRO A 328 -29.60 -8.39 -7.41
C PRO A 328 -30.99 -8.86 -6.95
N ARG A 329 -31.15 -10.16 -6.67
CA ARG A 329 -32.42 -10.78 -6.25
C ARG A 329 -32.50 -11.05 -4.74
N ASP A 330 -31.51 -10.64 -3.94
CA ASP A 330 -31.54 -10.85 -2.47
C ASP A 330 -32.55 -9.91 -1.79
N THR A 331 -33.28 -10.43 -0.80
CA THR A 331 -34.33 -9.71 -0.06
C THR A 331 -33.78 -8.76 1.02
N ARG A 332 -32.45 -8.75 1.27
CA ARG A 332 -31.77 -7.85 2.23
C ARG A 332 -30.91 -6.82 1.48
N PRO A 333 -31.51 -5.73 0.97
CA PRO A 333 -30.87 -4.89 -0.03
C PRO A 333 -29.59 -4.18 0.46
N LEU A 334 -29.53 -3.75 1.72
CA LEU A 334 -28.35 -3.04 2.24
C LEU A 334 -27.21 -3.97 2.66
N GLN A 335 -27.51 -5.09 3.32
CA GLN A 335 -26.51 -6.09 3.67
C GLN A 335 -25.86 -6.66 2.41
N GLN A 336 -26.68 -6.94 1.39
CA GLN A 336 -26.17 -7.45 0.13
C GLN A 336 -25.39 -6.39 -0.64
N TYR A 337 -25.86 -5.14 -0.64
CA TYR A 337 -25.09 -4.02 -1.18
C TYR A 337 -23.71 -3.90 -0.53
N CYS A 338 -23.62 -3.97 0.80
CA CYS A 338 -22.35 -3.97 1.52
C CYS A 338 -21.41 -5.08 1.00
N ARG A 339 -21.90 -6.33 0.93
CA ARG A 339 -21.11 -7.47 0.46
C ARG A 339 -20.68 -7.35 -1.00
N ASP A 340 -21.60 -6.98 -1.88
CA ASP A 340 -21.32 -6.89 -3.30
C ASP A 340 -20.33 -5.74 -3.58
N THR A 341 -20.42 -4.62 -2.86
CA THR A 341 -19.65 -3.40 -3.17
C THR A 341 -18.42 -3.16 -2.32
N VAL A 342 -18.09 -4.09 -1.40
CA VAL A 342 -16.92 -3.94 -0.53
C VAL A 342 -15.64 -3.78 -1.34
N MET A 343 -14.81 -2.84 -0.93
CA MET A 343 -13.52 -2.57 -1.53
C MET A 343 -12.47 -2.42 -0.43
N THR A 344 -11.22 -2.59 -0.85
CA THR A 344 -10.08 -2.14 -0.06
C THR A 344 -10.02 -0.62 -0.03
N ILE A 345 -9.51 -0.07 1.07
CA ILE A 345 -9.02 1.32 1.14
C ILE A 345 -7.49 1.37 1.32
N TRP A 346 -6.83 0.25 1.05
CA TRP A 346 -5.38 0.05 1.12
C TRP A 346 -4.79 0.27 2.52
N HIS A 347 -5.58 0.06 3.57
CA HIS A 347 -5.14 0.14 4.97
C HIS A 347 -4.80 -1.26 5.50
N TYR A 348 -4.07 -2.04 4.70
CA TYR A 348 -3.70 -3.40 5.06
C TYR A 348 -2.87 -3.42 6.35
N HIS A 349 -3.19 -4.34 7.25
CA HIS A 349 -2.45 -4.54 8.48
C HIS A 349 -2.49 -6.01 8.95
N GLY A 350 -1.62 -6.36 9.89
CA GLY A 350 -1.51 -7.72 10.44
C GLY A 350 -0.61 -8.66 9.63
N GLY A 351 -0.51 -9.92 10.07
CA GLY A 351 0.39 -10.91 9.49
C GLY A 351 1.74 -11.05 10.20
N CYS A 352 2.19 -10.03 10.95
CA CYS A 352 3.35 -10.10 11.85
C CYS A 352 3.04 -9.47 13.21
N HIS A 353 1.87 -9.77 13.78
CA HIS A 353 1.36 -9.15 15.02
C HIS A 353 2.35 -9.14 16.19
N VAL A 354 2.36 -8.03 16.94
CA VAL A 354 3.04 -7.92 18.25
C VAL A 354 2.43 -8.92 19.24
N GLY A 355 3.28 -9.73 19.87
CA GLY A 355 2.97 -10.88 20.72
C GLY A 355 3.07 -12.21 19.95
N PRO A 356 2.20 -12.47 18.94
CA PRO A 356 2.22 -13.73 18.19
C PRO A 356 3.37 -13.90 17.18
N VAL A 357 4.04 -12.85 16.72
CA VAL A 357 5.14 -12.97 15.73
C VAL A 357 6.36 -12.18 16.16
N VAL A 358 6.15 -10.93 16.58
CA VAL A 358 7.20 -10.06 17.09
C VAL A 358 7.01 -9.74 18.57
N ASP A 359 8.06 -9.43 19.30
CA ASP A 359 7.99 -8.97 20.69
C ASP A 359 7.52 -7.49 20.78
N PRO A 360 7.31 -6.91 21.98
CA PRO A 360 6.92 -5.51 22.14
C PRO A 360 7.93 -4.49 21.60
N ASP A 361 9.19 -4.89 21.42
CA ASP A 361 10.18 -4.06 20.77
C ASP A 361 10.14 -4.24 19.25
N TYR A 362 9.31 -5.12 18.69
CA TYR A 362 9.19 -5.50 17.28
C TYR A 362 10.21 -6.54 16.77
N ARG A 363 11.00 -7.19 17.65
CA ARG A 363 11.93 -8.25 17.25
C ARG A 363 11.18 -9.54 16.91
N VAL A 364 11.60 -10.23 15.87
CA VAL A 364 11.00 -11.52 15.49
C VAL A 364 11.27 -12.57 16.57
N ILE A 365 10.20 -13.11 17.15
CA ILE A 365 10.31 -14.07 18.26
C ILE A 365 10.99 -15.35 17.76
N GLY A 366 12.03 -15.77 18.48
CA GLY A 366 12.83 -16.95 18.17
C GLY A 366 13.97 -16.69 17.18
N VAL A 367 14.18 -15.45 16.73
CA VAL A 367 15.28 -15.05 15.84
C VAL A 367 16.02 -13.84 16.42
N ALA A 368 17.33 -13.94 16.56
CA ALA A 368 18.15 -12.80 16.99
C ALA A 368 18.53 -11.91 15.79
N GLY A 369 18.58 -10.59 16.00
CA GLY A 369 19.02 -9.62 15.00
C GLY A 369 18.04 -9.39 13.85
N LEU A 370 16.75 -9.68 14.06
CA LEU A 370 15.69 -9.51 13.06
C LEU A 370 14.49 -8.75 13.65
N ARG A 371 14.02 -7.71 12.96
CA ARG A 371 12.87 -6.89 13.35
C ARG A 371 11.89 -6.72 12.20
N VAL A 372 10.61 -6.53 12.50
CA VAL A 372 9.60 -6.10 11.51
C VAL A 372 9.02 -4.76 11.95
N VAL A 373 9.16 -3.72 11.13
CA VAL A 373 8.74 -2.35 11.45
C VAL A 373 7.89 -1.82 10.30
N ASP A 374 6.64 -2.28 10.25
CA ASP A 374 5.62 -1.79 9.33
C ASP A 374 4.21 -2.15 9.85
N SER A 375 3.18 -1.87 9.05
CA SER A 375 1.77 -2.13 9.37
C SER A 375 1.42 -3.62 9.54
N SER A 376 2.28 -4.56 9.16
CA SER A 376 2.06 -5.98 9.43
C SER A 376 2.03 -6.31 10.93
N THR A 377 2.60 -5.42 11.75
CA THR A 377 2.66 -5.57 13.22
C THR A 377 1.40 -5.06 13.92
N PHE A 378 0.54 -4.32 13.23
CA PHE A 378 -0.64 -3.70 13.81
C PHE A 378 -1.76 -4.72 14.05
N LYS A 379 -2.33 -4.68 15.27
CA LYS A 379 -3.56 -5.41 15.60
C LYS A 379 -4.79 -4.84 14.89
N TYR A 380 -4.83 -3.51 14.72
CA TYR A 380 -5.85 -2.81 13.97
C TYR A 380 -5.22 -1.57 13.33
N SER A 381 -5.66 -1.22 12.11
CA SER A 381 -5.32 0.06 11.50
C SER A 381 -6.12 1.19 12.18
N PRO A 382 -5.52 2.37 12.40
CA PRO A 382 -6.22 3.54 12.93
C PRO A 382 -7.41 3.94 12.06
N GLY A 383 -8.33 4.74 12.63
CA GLY A 383 -9.53 5.20 11.92
C GLY A 383 -9.27 6.22 10.81
N THR A 384 -8.03 6.68 10.68
CA THR A 384 -7.57 7.61 9.64
C THR A 384 -6.69 6.86 8.63
N ASN A 385 -6.23 7.54 7.58
CA ASN A 385 -5.17 7.00 6.73
C ASN A 385 -3.94 6.60 7.60
N PRO A 386 -3.43 5.36 7.50
CA PRO A 386 -2.39 4.84 8.38
C PRO A 386 -1.01 5.40 8.07
N GLN A 387 -0.82 6.17 6.99
CA GLN A 387 0.48 6.69 6.59
C GLN A 387 1.20 7.40 7.75
N ALA A 388 0.52 8.31 8.46
CA ALA A 388 1.11 9.02 9.59
C ALA A 388 1.49 8.06 10.74
N THR A 389 0.68 7.02 10.97
CA THR A 389 0.91 6.02 12.02
C THR A 389 2.11 5.11 11.69
N VAL A 390 2.26 4.72 10.43
CA VAL A 390 3.42 3.95 9.96
C VAL A 390 4.70 4.80 10.02
N MET A 391 4.63 6.08 9.65
CA MET A 391 5.76 7.01 9.80
C MET A 391 6.15 7.18 11.27
N MET A 392 5.18 7.31 12.18
CA MET A 392 5.41 7.38 13.61
C MET A 392 6.03 6.09 14.16
N LEU A 393 5.59 4.91 13.70
CA LEU A 393 6.19 3.63 14.04
C LEU A 393 7.68 3.60 13.65
N GLY A 394 8.01 4.06 12.44
CA GLY A 394 9.41 4.16 11.99
C GLY A 394 10.25 5.07 12.89
N SER A 395 9.71 6.23 13.30
CA SER A 395 10.38 7.13 14.24
C SER A 395 10.55 6.51 15.62
N HIS A 396 9.53 5.83 16.14
CA HIS A 396 9.59 5.17 17.43
C HIS A 396 10.60 4.02 17.44
N ALA A 397 10.69 3.26 16.35
CA ALA A 397 11.70 2.22 16.20
C ALA A 397 13.12 2.83 16.25
N TYR A 398 13.36 3.96 15.60
CA TYR A 398 14.63 4.67 15.71
C TYR A 398 15.00 5.02 17.16
N ASP A 399 14.03 5.52 17.95
CA ASP A 399 14.23 5.87 19.36
C ASP A 399 14.53 4.67 20.26
N LEU A 400 14.07 3.47 19.89
CA LEU A 400 14.42 2.20 20.56
C LEU A 400 15.88 1.76 20.33
N GLY A 401 16.68 2.58 19.63
CA GLY A 401 18.07 2.30 19.31
C GLY A 401 18.23 1.30 18.17
N VAL A 402 17.26 1.30 17.23
CA VAL A 402 17.33 0.51 16.00
C VAL A 402 18.38 1.12 15.09
N GLU A 403 19.56 0.50 15.04
CA GLU A 403 20.63 0.85 14.11
C GLU A 403 20.56 -0.07 12.88
N ALA A 404 20.13 0.48 11.75
CA ALA A 404 20.23 -0.21 10.47
C ALA A 404 21.71 -0.51 10.16
N ALA A 405 22.00 -1.78 9.90
CA ALA A 405 23.37 -2.28 9.84
C ALA A 405 24.19 -1.67 8.70
N THR A 406 25.49 -1.55 8.96
CA THR A 406 26.49 -1.47 7.90
C THR A 406 26.64 -2.82 7.25
N MET A 407 26.71 -2.82 5.93
CA MET A 407 26.63 -4.03 5.13
C MET A 407 27.87 -4.17 4.25
N THR A 408 28.53 -5.34 4.27
CA THR A 408 29.74 -5.64 3.47
C THR A 408 29.44 -6.69 2.40
N ARG A 409 29.91 -6.49 1.17
CA ARG A 409 29.76 -7.38 0.02
C ARG A 409 30.97 -8.33 -0.08
N ASP A 410 30.76 -9.55 -0.59
CA ASP A 410 31.82 -10.52 -0.86
C ASP A 410 32.35 -10.36 -2.29
N GLY A 411 33.68 -10.43 -2.45
CA GLY A 411 34.38 -10.46 -3.74
C GLY A 411 34.52 -9.11 -4.43
N ASP A 412 35.74 -8.78 -4.84
CA ASP A 412 36.09 -7.58 -5.61
C ASP A 412 35.20 -7.43 -6.86
N CYS A 413 34.22 -6.54 -6.79
CA CYS A 413 33.51 -5.99 -7.94
C CYS A 413 33.05 -4.57 -7.59
N VAL A 414 33.95 -3.65 -7.91
CA VAL A 414 33.72 -2.21 -8.00
C VAL A 414 32.55 -1.95 -8.95
N PHE A 415 31.50 -1.29 -8.48
CA PHE A 415 30.68 -0.44 -9.35
C PHE A 415 30.83 1.00 -8.87
N VAL A 416 31.60 1.74 -9.67
CA VAL A 416 31.84 3.16 -9.58
C VAL A 416 30.52 3.89 -9.88
N ALA A 417 29.94 4.56 -8.89
CA ALA A 417 29.43 5.90 -9.16
C ALA A 417 30.64 6.80 -8.98
N ASP A 418 30.96 7.55 -10.03
CA ASP A 418 32.17 8.35 -10.16
C ASP A 418 32.26 9.40 -9.05
N ASP A 419 32.89 9.05 -7.92
CA ASP A 419 33.79 9.90 -7.15
C ASP A 419 34.55 9.05 -6.12
N ARG A 420 35.87 9.28 -6.04
CA ARG A 420 36.81 8.54 -5.20
C ARG A 420 36.64 8.93 -3.73
N SER A 421 35.74 8.30 -2.96
CA SER A 421 35.85 8.27 -1.49
C SER A 421 34.91 7.28 -0.79
N LEU A 422 35.15 5.97 -0.96
CA LEU A 422 34.59 4.95 -0.04
C LEU A 422 35.71 4.21 0.69
N SER A 423 36.30 4.92 1.65
CA SER A 423 37.15 4.36 2.70
C SER A 423 36.63 4.70 4.12
N ASP A 424 35.40 5.21 4.27
CA ASP A 424 34.85 5.59 5.59
C ASP A 424 34.08 4.42 6.26
N PRO A 425 34.56 3.88 7.39
CA PRO A 425 34.05 2.66 8.01
C PRO A 425 32.75 2.82 8.83
N ARG A 426 31.77 3.66 8.46
CA ARG A 426 30.55 3.89 9.30
C ARG A 426 29.20 4.01 8.55
N SER A 427 29.02 3.39 7.38
CA SER A 427 27.80 3.53 6.56
C SER A 427 26.67 2.53 6.89
N SER A 428 25.45 2.95 7.16
CA SER A 428 24.23 2.11 7.27
C SER A 428 23.62 1.82 5.88
N VAL A 429 22.97 0.68 5.69
CA VAL A 429 22.31 0.31 4.43
C VAL A 429 20.82 0.10 4.66
N VAL A 430 20.00 0.74 3.83
CA VAL A 430 18.54 0.58 3.84
C VAL A 430 18.12 0.13 2.44
N LEU A 431 17.59 -1.09 2.35
CA LEU A 431 16.90 -1.56 1.15
C LEU A 431 15.42 -1.20 1.30
N PHE A 432 14.94 -0.33 0.41
CA PHE A 432 13.51 -0.07 0.27
C PHE A 432 12.93 -1.14 -0.66
N MET A 433 11.97 -1.90 -0.16
CA MET A 433 11.13 -2.79 -0.97
C MET A 433 9.81 -2.12 -1.32
#